data_AF-A0A373FCV8-F1
#
_entry.id   AF-A0A373FCV8-F1
#
_cell.length_a   1.000
_cell.length_b   1.000
_cell.length_c   1.000
_cell.angle_alpha   90.00
_cell.angle_beta   90.00
_cell.angle_gamma   90.00
#
_symmetry.space_group_name_H-M   'P 1'
#
loop_
_entity.id
_entity.type
_entity.pdbx_description
1 polymer ?
#
loop_
_entity_poly.entity_id
_entity_poly.type
_entity_poly.pdbx_seq_one_letter_code
_entity_poly.pdbx_strand_id
1 'polypeptide(L)'
;MSTQIYYEHLIVRIPANTIGAPEDQYMQLTLDGASNTYNFKNQRVRRWHIHHFGTAEQIMATAIAHGHYFAGGMSAWKSNGSSGHLKPQQWISKVRKALATAKWWEPDLMPIYFKDTEHITLRAEPEVEDKTLLGIAKALYAHSLKFKDADTPWECCFWNIAKASGPGER
;
A
#
# COMPACT_ATOMS: atom_id res chain seq x y z
N MET A 1 -23.39 5.77 -6.92
CA MET A 1 -22.29 4.78 -6.76
C MET A 1 -21.00 5.54 -6.54
N SER A 2 -20.12 5.05 -5.65
CA SER A 2 -18.79 5.61 -5.42
C SER A 2 -17.76 4.83 -6.25
N THR A 3 -16.73 5.52 -6.75
CA THR A 3 -15.61 4.93 -7.49
C THR A 3 -14.34 5.13 -6.69
N GLN A 4 -13.57 4.08 -6.48
CA GLN A 4 -12.26 4.18 -5.84
C GLN A 4 -11.25 4.79 -6.82
N ILE A 5 -10.47 5.79 -6.40
CA ILE A 5 -9.49 6.46 -7.27
C ILE A 5 -8.11 6.27 -6.69
N TYR A 6 -7.22 5.64 -7.45
CA TYR A 6 -5.81 5.49 -7.13
C TYR A 6 -5.01 6.62 -7.78
N TYR A 7 -4.40 7.48 -6.98
CA TYR A 7 -3.62 8.63 -7.46
C TYR A 7 -2.16 8.28 -7.67
N GLU A 8 -1.60 7.55 -6.72
CA GLU A 8 -0.19 7.17 -6.67
C GLU A 8 -0.05 5.75 -6.11
N HIS A 9 1.05 5.08 -6.45
CA HIS A 9 1.36 3.73 -6.01
C HIS A 9 2.87 3.55 -5.86
N LEU A 10 3.28 2.98 -4.74
CA LEU A 10 4.65 2.71 -4.38
C LEU A 10 4.73 1.28 -3.82
N ILE A 11 5.79 0.57 -4.18
CA ILE A 11 6.17 -0.66 -3.49
C ILE A 11 7.55 -0.46 -2.91
N VAL A 12 7.66 -0.83 -1.64
CA VAL A 12 8.87 -0.71 -0.85
C VAL A 12 9.37 -2.11 -0.51
N ARG A 13 10.64 -2.38 -0.79
CA ARG A 13 11.31 -3.64 -0.44
C ARG A 13 12.01 -3.49 0.90
N ILE A 14 11.74 -4.43 1.80
CA ILE A 14 12.33 -4.59 3.13
C ILE A 14 13.20 -5.85 3.10
N PRO A 15 14.52 -5.72 3.24
CA PRO A 15 15.41 -6.87 3.23
C PRO A 15 15.10 -7.87 4.33
N ALA A 16 15.21 -9.16 4.00
CA ALA A 16 14.93 -10.27 4.90
C ALA A 16 15.74 -10.18 6.20
N ASN A 17 17.04 -9.91 6.08
CA ASN A 17 18.00 -9.80 7.17
C ASN A 17 17.66 -8.69 8.18
N THR A 18 17.02 -7.62 7.71
CA THR A 18 16.65 -6.47 8.55
C THR A 18 15.60 -6.82 9.59
N ILE A 19 14.60 -7.62 9.20
CA ILE A 19 13.47 -7.99 10.07
C ILE A 19 13.52 -9.47 10.52
N GLY A 20 14.56 -10.21 10.13
CA GLY A 20 14.69 -11.64 10.44
C GLY A 20 13.68 -12.52 9.71
N ALA A 21 13.22 -12.10 8.53
CA ALA A 21 12.35 -12.89 7.68
C ALA A 21 13.15 -13.91 6.85
N PRO A 22 12.55 -15.02 6.39
CA PRO A 22 13.24 -16.01 5.54
C PRO A 22 13.50 -15.49 4.12
N GLU A 23 12.75 -14.48 3.69
CA GLU A 23 12.85 -13.84 2.38
C GLU A 23 12.46 -12.36 2.49
N ASP A 24 12.76 -11.59 1.44
CA ASP A 24 12.46 -10.16 1.43
C ASP A 24 10.97 -9.91 1.47
N GLN A 25 10.60 -8.94 2.29
CA GLN A 25 9.22 -8.50 2.42
C GLN A 25 9.01 -7.22 1.62
N TYR A 26 7.77 -7.01 1.20
CA TYR A 26 7.37 -5.90 0.37
C TYR A 26 6.14 -5.26 0.99
N MET A 27 6.14 -3.94 1.02
CA MET A 27 5.01 -3.14 1.47
C MET A 27 4.45 -2.38 0.28
N GLN A 28 3.17 -2.61 -0.01
CA GLN A 28 2.43 -1.93 -1.06
C GLN A 28 1.68 -0.73 -0.47
N LEU A 29 2.00 0.46 -0.98
CA LEU A 29 1.43 1.73 -0.57
C LEU A 29 0.67 2.36 -1.75
N THR A 30 -0.53 2.87 -1.50
CA THR A 30 -1.25 3.70 -2.48
C THR A 30 -1.76 4.98 -1.85
N LEU A 31 -1.73 6.06 -2.62
CA LEU A 31 -2.51 7.26 -2.34
C LEU A 31 -3.85 7.08 -3.04
N ASP A 32 -4.92 6.92 -2.28
CA ASP A 32 -6.23 6.65 -2.86
C ASP A 32 -7.36 7.32 -2.08
N GLY A 33 -8.54 7.35 -2.69
CA GLY A 33 -9.73 7.94 -2.11
C GLY A 33 -10.98 7.72 -2.96
N ALA A 34 -12.13 7.82 -2.32
CA ALA A 34 -13.43 7.64 -2.96
C ALA A 34 -13.85 8.90 -3.75
N SER A 35 -14.47 8.71 -4.91
CA SER A 35 -14.88 9.80 -5.81
C SER A 35 -15.89 10.78 -5.20
N ASN A 36 -16.64 10.33 -4.19
CA ASN A 36 -17.70 11.05 -3.52
C ASN A 36 -17.33 11.56 -2.11
N THR A 37 -16.09 11.41 -1.68
CA THR A 37 -15.65 11.85 -0.35
C THR A 37 -14.84 13.15 -0.45
N TYR A 38 -15.33 14.20 0.22
CA TYR A 38 -14.72 15.53 0.21
C TYR A 38 -14.45 16.02 1.64
N ASN A 39 -13.37 16.76 1.82
CA ASN A 39 -13.05 17.43 3.08
C ASN A 39 -13.88 18.72 3.24
N PHE A 40 -13.74 19.39 4.39
CA PHE A 40 -14.45 20.65 4.69
C PHE A 40 -14.11 21.81 3.74
N LYS A 41 -13.03 21.70 2.94
CA LYS A 41 -12.64 22.66 1.90
C LYS A 41 -13.18 22.28 0.52
N ASN A 42 -14.12 21.34 0.45
CA ASN A 42 -14.69 20.81 -0.80
C ASN A 42 -13.63 20.21 -1.75
N GLN A 43 -12.51 19.71 -1.19
CA GLN A 43 -11.49 18.99 -1.95
C GLN A 43 -11.69 17.50 -1.73
N ARG A 44 -11.47 16.70 -2.79
CA ARG A 44 -11.60 15.24 -2.66
C ARG A 44 -10.56 14.69 -1.67
N VAL A 45 -11.04 13.92 -0.70
CA VAL A 45 -10.18 13.28 0.32
C VAL A 45 -9.32 12.23 -0.34
N ARG A 46 -8.04 12.21 0.02
CA ARG A 46 -7.11 11.17 -0.40
C ARG A 46 -6.08 10.94 0.68
N ARG A 47 -5.78 9.68 0.97
CA ARG A 47 -4.90 9.25 2.07
C ARG A 47 -3.98 8.14 1.60
N TRP A 48 -2.80 8.07 2.20
CA TRP A 48 -1.92 6.93 1.98
C TRP A 48 -2.42 5.72 2.78
N HIS A 49 -2.45 4.57 2.12
CA HIS A 49 -2.85 3.31 2.70
C HIS A 49 -1.78 2.25 2.47
N ILE A 50 -1.50 1.46 3.51
CA ILE A 50 -0.77 0.19 3.39
C ILE A 50 -1.78 -0.84 2.91
N HIS A 51 -1.77 -1.13 1.61
CA HIS A 51 -2.71 -2.10 1.01
C HIS A 51 -2.32 -3.53 1.30
N HIS A 52 -1.01 -3.81 1.26
CA HIS A 52 -0.53 -5.16 1.50
C HIS A 52 0.90 -5.16 2.04
N PHE A 53 1.23 -6.20 2.80
CA PHE A 53 2.56 -6.50 3.29
C PHE A 53 2.81 -7.99 3.17
N GLY A 54 3.91 -8.38 2.54
CA GLY A 54 4.29 -9.78 2.39
C GLY A 54 5.36 -9.99 1.33
N THR A 55 5.52 -11.22 0.87
CA THR A 55 6.47 -11.57 -0.19
C THR A 55 6.03 -11.00 -1.54
N ALA A 56 6.95 -10.96 -2.51
CA ALA A 56 6.60 -10.51 -3.87
C ALA A 56 5.49 -11.36 -4.50
N GLU A 57 5.45 -12.66 -4.21
CA GLU A 57 4.41 -13.58 -4.66
C GLU A 57 3.06 -13.25 -4.03
N GLN A 58 3.03 -12.99 -2.72
CA GLN A 58 1.81 -12.58 -2.01
C GLN A 58 1.27 -11.24 -2.52
N ILE A 59 2.14 -10.25 -2.77
CA ILE A 59 1.75 -8.97 -3.37
C ILE A 59 1.13 -9.20 -4.76
N MET A 60 1.70 -10.08 -5.59
CA MET A 60 1.16 -10.39 -6.91
C MET A 60 -0.15 -11.17 -6.85
N ALA A 61 -0.28 -12.14 -5.95
CA ALA A 61 -1.54 -12.85 -5.72
C ALA A 61 -2.65 -11.87 -5.29
N THR A 62 -2.30 -10.95 -4.38
CA THR A 62 -3.17 -9.86 -3.94
C THR A 62 -3.46 -8.87 -5.09
N ALA A 63 -2.53 -8.62 -6.00
CA ALA A 63 -2.84 -7.80 -7.17
C ALA A 63 -3.85 -8.49 -8.11
N ILE A 64 -3.69 -9.78 -8.34
CA ILE A 64 -4.54 -10.56 -9.25
C ILE A 64 -5.97 -10.57 -8.77
N ALA A 65 -6.20 -10.93 -7.50
CA ALA A 65 -7.58 -11.00 -7.04
C ALA A 65 -8.19 -9.64 -6.67
N HIS A 66 -7.38 -8.60 -6.39
CA HIS A 66 -7.89 -7.21 -6.40
C HIS A 66 -8.37 -6.85 -7.80
N GLY A 67 -7.67 -7.34 -8.83
CA GLY A 67 -8.05 -7.27 -10.25
C GLY A 67 -9.53 -7.55 -10.50
N HIS A 68 -10.15 -8.48 -9.78
CA HIS A 68 -11.57 -8.79 -9.93
C HIS A 68 -12.50 -7.60 -9.63
N TYR A 69 -12.17 -6.75 -8.66
CA TYR A 69 -12.96 -5.56 -8.33
C TYR A 69 -12.88 -4.46 -9.40
N PHE A 70 -11.87 -4.50 -10.27
CA PHE A 70 -11.72 -3.56 -11.38
C PHE A 70 -12.55 -3.95 -12.61
N ALA A 71 -12.93 -5.22 -12.75
CA ALA A 71 -13.67 -5.72 -13.91
C ALA A 71 -15.05 -5.05 -14.09
N GLY A 72 -15.64 -4.52 -13.01
CA GLY A 72 -16.90 -3.77 -13.03
C GLY A 72 -16.76 -2.26 -13.25
N GLY A 73 -15.56 -1.73 -13.53
CA GLY A 73 -15.35 -0.28 -13.72
C GLY A 73 -15.44 0.56 -12.43
N MET A 74 -15.43 -0.09 -11.27
CA MET A 74 -15.62 0.57 -9.96
C MET A 74 -14.38 1.32 -9.45
N SER A 75 -13.28 1.26 -10.18
CA SER A 75 -11.99 1.83 -9.76
C SER A 75 -11.27 2.51 -10.93
N ALA A 76 -10.57 3.62 -10.64
CA ALA A 76 -9.90 4.44 -11.64
C ALA A 76 -8.44 4.80 -11.26
N TRP A 77 -7.60 5.01 -12.28
CA TRP A 77 -6.24 5.53 -12.14
C TRP A 77 -6.24 7.02 -12.40
N LYS A 78 -5.81 7.79 -11.40
CA LYS A 78 -5.80 9.26 -11.43
C LYS A 78 -7.19 9.83 -11.75
N SER A 79 -7.29 11.14 -11.82
CA SER A 79 -8.55 11.85 -12.01
C SER A 79 -8.90 12.07 -13.50
N ASN A 80 -8.71 11.08 -14.36
CA ASN A 80 -8.93 11.22 -15.82
C ASN A 80 -10.39 10.95 -16.25
N GLY A 81 -11.36 11.08 -15.35
CA GLY A 81 -12.77 10.79 -15.64
C GLY A 81 -13.01 9.34 -16.10
N SER A 82 -13.94 9.12 -17.03
CA SER A 82 -14.28 7.79 -17.58
C SER A 82 -13.13 7.11 -18.32
N SER A 83 -12.15 7.86 -18.82
CA SER A 83 -10.93 7.31 -19.42
C SER A 83 -9.94 6.74 -18.38
N GLY A 84 -10.18 7.02 -17.10
CA GLY A 84 -9.35 6.55 -15.98
C GLY A 84 -9.71 5.16 -15.48
N HIS A 85 -10.81 4.53 -15.92
CA HIS A 85 -11.20 3.21 -15.42
C HIS A 85 -10.09 2.19 -15.63
N LEU A 86 -9.68 1.56 -14.54
CA LEU A 86 -8.64 0.55 -14.57
C LEU A 86 -9.24 -0.78 -15.05
N LYS A 87 -8.59 -1.40 -16.03
CA LYS A 87 -8.83 -2.82 -16.32
C LYS A 87 -8.01 -3.70 -15.37
N PRO A 88 -8.47 -4.92 -15.04
CA PRO A 88 -7.72 -5.84 -14.19
C PRO A 88 -6.28 -6.05 -14.66
N GLN A 89 -6.06 -6.22 -15.96
CA GLN A 89 -4.74 -6.43 -16.55
C GLN A 89 -3.83 -5.20 -16.39
N GLN A 90 -4.39 -3.99 -16.44
CA GLN A 90 -3.64 -2.75 -16.22
C GLN A 90 -3.19 -2.63 -14.76
N TRP A 91 -4.03 -3.05 -13.81
CA TRP A 91 -3.69 -3.07 -12.39
C TRP A 91 -2.52 -4.01 -12.14
N ILE A 92 -2.66 -5.26 -12.58
CA ILE A 92 -1.64 -6.29 -12.42
C ILE A 92 -0.32 -5.87 -13.07
N SER A 93 -0.37 -5.27 -14.26
CA SER A 93 0.81 -4.74 -14.96
C SER A 93 1.49 -3.61 -14.16
N LYS A 94 0.72 -2.68 -13.59
CA LYS A 94 1.25 -1.60 -12.73
C LYS A 94 1.90 -2.15 -11.46
N VAL A 95 1.28 -3.13 -10.80
CA VAL A 95 1.85 -3.75 -9.60
C VAL A 95 3.14 -4.49 -9.92
N ARG A 96 3.14 -5.30 -10.99
CA ARG A 96 4.34 -6.01 -11.46
C ARG A 96 5.48 -5.04 -11.75
N LYS A 97 5.21 -3.93 -12.46
CA LYS A 97 6.23 -2.91 -12.75
C LYS A 97 6.75 -2.26 -11.47
N ALA A 98 5.86 -1.94 -10.52
CA ALA A 98 6.25 -1.34 -9.25
C ALA A 98 7.09 -2.29 -8.37
N LEU A 99 6.81 -3.60 -8.39
CA LEU A 99 7.65 -4.61 -7.74
C LEU A 99 9.05 -4.67 -8.37
N ALA A 100 9.13 -4.68 -9.70
CA ALA A 100 10.41 -4.71 -10.41
C ALA A 100 11.27 -3.46 -10.13
N THR A 101 10.63 -2.33 -9.84
CA THR A 101 11.29 -1.06 -9.48
C THR A 101 11.08 -0.71 -8.00
N ALA A 102 10.88 -1.71 -7.14
CA ALA A 102 10.58 -1.48 -5.74
C ALA A 102 11.69 -0.65 -5.10
N LYS A 103 11.30 0.39 -4.37
CA LYS A 103 12.26 1.24 -3.67
C LYS A 103 12.83 0.49 -2.49
N TRP A 104 14.14 0.52 -2.36
CA TRP A 104 14.80 -0.10 -1.23
C TRP A 104 14.57 0.75 0.02
N TRP A 105 14.21 0.10 1.12
CA TRP A 105 14.01 0.77 2.39
C TRP A 105 14.84 0.10 3.47
N GLU A 106 15.72 0.90 4.05
CA GLU A 106 16.40 0.57 5.29
C GLU A 106 15.56 1.14 6.44
N PRO A 107 14.99 0.30 7.32
CA PRO A 107 14.19 0.74 8.46
C PRO A 107 14.95 1.57 9.49
N ASP A 108 16.29 1.59 9.43
CA ASP A 108 17.12 2.47 10.24
C ASP A 108 17.14 3.91 9.68
N LEU A 109 16.73 4.11 8.42
CA LEU A 109 16.61 5.40 7.76
C LEU A 109 15.15 5.88 7.77
N MET A 110 14.91 7.04 8.38
CA MET A 110 13.68 7.81 8.18
C MET A 110 13.95 9.03 7.28
N PRO A 111 13.09 9.35 6.28
CA PRO A 111 11.80 8.73 5.85
C PRO A 111 11.89 7.82 4.58
N ILE A 112 10.76 7.23 4.12
CA ILE A 112 10.69 6.46 2.85
C ILE A 112 10.58 7.43 1.66
N TYR A 113 11.55 7.43 0.74
CA TYR A 113 11.52 8.32 -0.42
C TYR A 113 10.61 7.79 -1.55
N PHE A 114 9.64 8.61 -1.98
CA PHE A 114 8.63 8.26 -3.01
C PHE A 114 8.96 8.87 -4.39
N LYS A 115 9.53 10.07 -4.39
CA LYS A 115 10.16 10.78 -5.53
C LYS A 115 11.38 11.46 -4.95
N ASP A 116 12.45 11.71 -5.68
CA ASP A 116 13.77 12.07 -5.10
C ASP A 116 13.75 13.23 -4.07
N THR A 117 12.69 14.05 -4.06
CA THR A 117 12.45 15.13 -3.09
C THR A 117 11.22 14.93 -2.16
N GLU A 118 10.36 13.94 -2.41
CA GLU A 118 9.14 13.65 -1.65
C GLU A 118 9.26 12.35 -0.83
N HIS A 119 8.65 12.31 0.35
CA HIS A 119 8.76 11.17 1.26
C HIS A 119 7.43 10.78 1.94
N ILE A 120 7.31 9.50 2.26
CA ILE A 120 6.23 8.89 3.05
C ILE A 120 6.78 8.59 4.44
N THR A 121 6.01 8.95 5.46
CA THR A 121 6.25 8.58 6.85
C THR A 121 5.28 7.46 7.25
N LEU A 122 5.78 6.55 8.08
CA LEU A 122 4.93 5.57 8.77
C LEU A 122 4.79 6.00 10.22
N ARG A 123 3.56 5.92 10.73
CA ARG A 123 3.24 6.14 12.12
C ARG A 123 2.66 4.84 12.69
N ALA A 124 3.32 4.30 13.71
CA ALA A 124 2.82 3.19 14.49
C ALA A 124 1.46 3.53 15.14
N GLU A 125 0.53 2.57 15.10
CA GLU A 125 -0.68 2.62 15.91
C GLU A 125 -0.39 2.35 17.40
N PRO A 126 -1.30 2.72 18.32
CA PRO A 126 -1.09 2.58 19.76
C PRO A 126 -0.73 1.16 20.24
N GLU A 127 -1.20 0.13 19.54
CA GLU A 127 -1.00 -1.29 19.86
C GLU A 127 0.43 -1.77 19.56
N VAL A 128 1.22 -0.99 18.81
CA VAL A 128 2.61 -1.31 18.48
C VAL A 128 3.54 -0.71 19.53
N GLU A 129 4.22 -1.57 20.29
CA GLU A 129 5.14 -1.15 21.36
C GLU A 129 6.37 -0.41 20.82
N ASP A 130 7.04 -1.00 19.82
CA ASP A 130 8.21 -0.39 19.17
C ASP A 130 7.77 0.50 18.01
N LYS A 131 7.77 1.82 18.28
CA LYS A 131 7.33 2.85 17.33
C LYS A 131 8.40 3.25 16.31
N THR A 132 9.59 2.63 16.37
CA THR A 132 10.59 2.82 15.31
C THR A 132 10.10 2.19 14.02
N LEU A 133 10.67 2.62 12.89
CA LEU A 133 10.38 2.03 11.60
C LEU A 133 10.68 0.53 11.54
N LEU A 134 11.77 0.10 12.19
CA LEU A 134 12.10 -1.31 12.33
C LEU A 134 11.05 -2.06 13.16
N GLY A 135 10.61 -1.47 14.27
CA GLY A 135 9.53 -2.00 15.11
C GLY A 135 8.21 -2.17 14.33
N ILE A 136 7.83 -1.15 13.56
CA ILE A 136 6.67 -1.20 12.67
C ILE A 136 6.82 -2.31 11.63
N ALA A 137 7.98 -2.41 10.95
CA ALA A 137 8.23 -3.45 9.95
C ALA A 137 8.15 -4.86 10.54
N LYS A 138 8.70 -5.07 11.74
CA LYS A 138 8.59 -6.33 12.49
C LYS A 138 7.15 -6.62 12.90
N ALA A 139 6.40 -5.63 13.36
CA ALA A 139 5.00 -5.77 13.73
C ALA A 139 4.13 -6.13 12.51
N LEU A 140 4.37 -5.48 11.36
CA LEU A 140 3.72 -5.81 10.08
C LEU A 140 4.03 -7.24 9.66
N TYR A 141 5.28 -7.67 9.77
CA TYR A 141 5.69 -9.03 9.46
C TYR A 141 5.03 -10.05 10.40
N ALA A 142 5.10 -9.84 11.72
CA ALA A 142 4.45 -10.71 12.70
C ALA A 142 2.93 -10.78 12.49
N HIS A 143 2.30 -9.67 12.11
CA HIS A 143 0.90 -9.64 11.71
C HIS A 143 0.68 -10.49 10.46
N SER A 144 1.47 -10.30 9.39
CA SER A 144 1.34 -11.06 8.14
C SER A 144 1.44 -12.58 8.33
N LEU A 145 2.29 -13.04 9.27
CA LEU A 145 2.41 -14.47 9.59
C LEU A 145 1.12 -15.07 10.17
N LYS A 146 0.34 -14.29 10.93
CA LYS A 146 -0.96 -14.74 11.48
C LYS A 146 -2.01 -14.95 10.38
N PHE A 147 -1.88 -14.26 9.26
CA PHE A 147 -2.81 -14.32 8.14
C PHE A 147 -2.27 -15.10 6.94
N LYS A 148 -1.10 -15.75 7.09
CA LYS A 148 -0.48 -16.53 6.01
C LYS A 148 -1.40 -17.63 5.48
N ASP A 149 -2.17 -18.24 6.37
CA ASP A 149 -3.10 -19.33 6.07
C ASP A 149 -4.57 -18.88 6.10
N ALA A 150 -4.84 -17.57 6.11
CA ALA A 150 -6.21 -17.08 6.08
C ALA A 150 -6.82 -17.33 4.69
N ASP A 151 -8.06 -17.84 4.66
CA ASP A 151 -8.84 -18.07 3.43
C ASP A 151 -9.04 -16.78 2.62
N THR A 152 -8.92 -15.61 3.27
CA THR A 152 -9.11 -14.28 2.70
C THR A 152 -7.84 -13.43 2.86
N PRO A 153 -6.92 -13.40 1.88
CA PRO A 153 -5.73 -12.53 1.93
C PRO A 153 -6.08 -11.02 1.94
N TRP A 154 -7.36 -10.67 1.72
CA TRP A 154 -7.91 -9.31 1.62
C TRP A 154 -8.24 -8.65 2.95
N GLU A 155 -8.45 -9.43 4.01
CA GLU A 155 -8.87 -8.92 5.33
C GLU A 155 -7.68 -8.48 6.20
N CYS A 156 -6.49 -8.39 5.62
CA CYS A 156 -5.29 -7.95 6.32
C CYS A 156 -5.34 -6.43 6.54
N CYS A 157 -6.00 -6.04 7.63
CA CYS A 157 -6.14 -4.67 8.11
C CYS A 157 -4.82 -4.10 8.65
N PHE A 158 -3.83 -3.86 7.79
CA PHE A 158 -2.52 -3.30 8.20
C PHE A 158 -2.62 -1.90 8.83
N TRP A 159 -3.77 -1.24 8.69
CA TRP A 159 -4.08 0.03 9.39
C TRP A 159 -4.14 -0.11 10.91
N ASN A 160 -4.27 -1.32 11.46
CA ASN A 160 -4.17 -1.58 12.91
C ASN A 160 -2.72 -1.60 13.40
N ILE A 161 -1.75 -1.61 12.48
CA ILE A 161 -0.32 -1.65 12.79
C ILE A 161 0.30 -0.27 12.53
N ALA A 162 0.02 0.31 11.37
CA ALA A 162 0.55 1.62 11.03
C ALA A 162 -0.33 2.41 10.06
N LYS A 163 -0.25 3.73 10.19
CA LYS A 163 -0.73 4.69 9.19
C LYS A 163 0.44 5.17 8.34
N ALA A 164 0.19 5.31 7.05
CA ALA A 164 1.10 6.00 6.14
C ALA A 164 0.61 7.43 5.94
N SER A 165 1.55 8.38 5.86
CA SER A 165 1.26 9.78 5.55
C SER A 165 2.34 10.35 4.66
N GLY A 166 2.01 11.31 3.80
CA GLY A 166 2.96 11.74 2.78
C GLY A 166 2.44 12.79 1.81
N PRO A 167 3.18 13.05 0.72
CA PRO A 167 2.80 14.03 -0.29
C PRO A 167 1.44 13.70 -0.88
N GLY A 168 0.68 14.76 -1.14
CA GLY A 168 -0.59 14.66 -1.81
C GLY A 168 -1.80 14.42 -0.90
N GLU A 169 -1.69 14.10 0.39
CA GLU A 169 -2.89 13.93 1.23
C GLU A 169 -3.77 15.20 1.31
N ARG A 170 -5.08 15.01 1.48
CA ARG A 170 -6.10 16.08 1.56
C ARG A 170 -7.29 15.71 2.44
#